data_AF-A0A9C8HZL5-F1
#
_entry.id   AF-A0A9C8HZL5-F1
#
_cell.length_a   1.000
_cell.length_b   1.000
_cell.length_c   1.000
_cell.angle_alpha   90.00
_cell.angle_beta   90.00
_cell.angle_gamma   90.00
#
_symmetry.space_group_name_H-M   'P 1'
#
loop_
_entity.id
_entity.type
_entity.pdbx_description
1 polymer ?
#
loop_
_entity_poly.entity_id
_entity_poly.type
_entity_poly.pdbx_seq_one_letter_code
_entity_poly.pdbx_strand_id
1 'polypeptide(L)'
;MKRFIFILLIGLILVPQLIYAELLPPDAKKIPYSEVHHGVELKDDYHWMVDPEKKDPDVIKYIHEENAYTDEVLKHLEPLREK
;
A
#
# COMPACT_ATOMS: atom_id res chain seq x y z
N MET A 1 -39.00 21.59 13.92
CA MET A 1 -38.81 21.31 12.48
C MET A 1 -37.43 21.68 11.94
N LYS A 2 -36.71 22.69 12.48
CA LYS A 2 -35.37 23.07 11.99
C LYS A 2 -34.21 22.17 12.47
N ARG A 3 -34.38 21.43 13.58
CA ARG A 3 -33.38 20.49 14.12
C ARG A 3 -33.29 19.17 13.34
N PHE A 4 -34.38 18.74 12.69
CA PHE A 4 -34.41 17.56 11.84
C PHE A 4 -33.78 17.80 10.46
N ILE A 5 -33.91 19.02 9.93
CA ILE A 5 -33.30 19.43 8.66
C ILE A 5 -31.75 19.50 8.77
N PHE A 6 -31.23 19.88 9.95
CA PHE A 6 -29.78 19.97 10.19
C PHE A 6 -29.08 18.59 10.25
N ILE A 7 -29.76 17.56 10.75
CA ILE A 7 -29.21 16.18 10.79
C ILE A 7 -29.19 15.57 9.37
N LEU A 8 -30.17 15.91 8.52
CA LEU A 8 -30.23 15.52 7.11
C LEU A 8 -29.13 16.19 6.25
N LEU A 9 -28.72 17.42 6.58
CA LEU A 9 -27.66 18.16 5.87
C LEU A 9 -26.25 17.70 6.23
N ILE A 10 -26.00 17.26 7.47
CA ILE A 10 -24.70 16.68 7.87
C ILE A 10 -24.50 15.29 7.24
N GLY A 11 -25.58 14.51 7.11
CA GLY A 11 -25.55 13.22 6.41
C GLY A 11 -25.23 13.35 4.92
N LEU A 12 -25.67 14.43 4.26
CA LEU A 12 -25.45 14.62 2.81
C LEU A 12 -23.99 15.00 2.45
N ILE A 13 -23.23 15.57 3.40
CA ILE A 13 -21.81 15.91 3.21
C ILE A 13 -20.88 14.73 3.55
N LEU A 14 -21.34 13.74 4.34
CA LEU A 14 -20.53 12.58 4.72
C LEU A 14 -20.59 11.42 3.72
N VAL A 15 -21.63 11.35 2.88
CA VAL A 15 -21.86 10.21 1.96
C VAL A 15 -20.93 10.16 0.72
N PRO A 16 -20.41 11.26 0.14
CA PRO A 16 -19.56 11.14 -1.06
C PRO A 16 -18.08 10.89 -0.74
N GLN A 17 -17.64 10.91 0.52
CA GLN A 17 -16.26 10.55 0.90
C GLN A 17 -16.01 9.03 0.76
N LEU A 18 -17.06 8.22 0.66
CA LEU A 18 -16.97 6.76 0.58
C LEU A 18 -16.69 6.22 -0.85
N ILE A 19 -16.65 7.09 -1.88
CA ILE A 19 -16.59 6.65 -3.30
C ILE A 19 -15.23 6.96 -3.96
N TYR A 20 -14.27 7.52 -3.23
CA TYR A 20 -12.87 7.62 -3.69
C TYR A 20 -11.95 6.92 -2.70
N ALA A 21 -12.03 5.59 -2.65
CA ALA A 21 -10.89 4.81 -2.19
C ALA A 21 -9.86 4.88 -3.31
N GLU A 22 -8.94 5.85 -3.24
CA GLU A 22 -7.73 5.78 -4.06
C GLU A 22 -7.06 4.43 -3.77
N LEU A 23 -6.75 3.66 -4.80
CA LEU A 23 -6.00 2.43 -4.64
C LEU A 23 -4.61 2.83 -4.15
N LEU A 24 -4.36 2.66 -2.84
CA LEU A 24 -3.10 3.01 -2.23
C LEU A 24 -2.10 1.87 -2.43
N PRO A 25 -0.80 2.18 -2.63
CA PRO A 25 0.23 1.16 -2.65
C PRO A 25 0.33 0.49 -1.26
N PRO A 26 0.77 -0.77 -1.20
CA PRO A 26 1.09 -1.43 0.06
C PRO A 26 2.17 -0.67 0.83
N ASP A 27 2.02 -0.57 2.15
CA ASP A 27 3.03 0.05 3.01
C ASP A 27 3.96 -1.02 3.59
N ALA A 28 5.25 -0.92 3.27
CA ALA A 28 6.26 -1.84 3.79
C ALA A 28 6.56 -1.56 5.26
N LYS A 29 6.53 -2.61 6.09
CA LYS A 29 6.98 -2.50 7.48
C LYS A 29 8.45 -2.03 7.53
N LYS A 30 8.75 -1.14 8.47
CA LYS A 30 10.11 -0.67 8.77
C LYS A 30 10.62 -1.39 10.02
N ILE A 31 11.71 -2.12 9.88
CA ILE A 31 12.38 -2.82 10.96
C ILE A 31 13.81 -2.30 11.03
N PRO A 32 14.17 -1.49 12.04
CA PRO A 32 15.51 -0.91 12.15
C PRO A 32 16.59 -1.98 12.07
N TYR A 33 17.46 -1.84 11.08
CA TYR A 33 18.61 -2.70 10.88
C TYR A 33 19.80 -1.85 10.45
N SER A 34 20.99 -2.21 10.94
CA SER A 34 22.21 -1.47 10.65
C SER A 34 23.42 -2.39 10.55
N GLU A 35 24.28 -2.14 9.59
CA GLU A 35 25.57 -2.82 9.42
C GLU A 35 26.70 -1.81 9.26
N VAL A 36 27.92 -2.19 9.65
CA VAL A 36 29.12 -1.34 9.47
C VAL A 36 29.99 -1.90 8.35
N HIS A 37 30.19 -1.10 7.32
CA HIS A 37 31.04 -1.43 6.17
C HIS A 37 32.15 -0.39 6.05
N HIS A 38 33.42 -0.83 6.09
CA HIS A 38 34.59 0.06 6.02
C HIS A 38 34.58 1.20 7.07
N GLY A 39 34.04 0.94 8.26
CA GLY A 39 33.91 1.94 9.32
C GLY A 39 32.74 2.92 9.14
N VAL A 40 31.89 2.72 8.14
CA VAL A 40 30.67 3.50 7.88
C VAL A 40 29.44 2.69 8.30
N GLU A 41 28.59 3.28 9.14
CA GLU A 41 27.30 2.69 9.51
C GLU A 41 26.27 2.91 8.39
N LEU A 42 25.71 1.81 7.88
CA LEU A 42 24.62 1.78 6.91
C LEU A 42 23.35 1.34 7.63
N LYS A 43 22.29 2.15 7.54
CA LYS A 43 20.96 1.85 8.10
C LYS A 43 20.02 1.46 6.98
N ASP A 44 19.32 0.35 7.15
CA ASP A 44 18.38 -0.18 6.17
C ASP A 44 17.16 -0.78 6.87
N ASP A 45 16.11 0.02 7.04
CA ASP A 45 14.87 -0.43 7.69
C ASP A 45 14.13 -1.55 6.91
N TYR A 46 14.56 -1.85 5.68
CA TYR A 46 13.93 -2.82 4.78
C TYR A 46 14.80 -4.07 4.56
N HIS A 47 15.88 -4.24 5.31
CA HIS A 47 16.76 -5.40 5.21
C HIS A 47 16.03 -6.75 5.37
N TRP A 48 14.92 -6.76 6.11
CA TRP A 48 14.06 -7.94 6.27
C TRP A 48 13.50 -8.50 4.95
N MET A 49 13.50 -7.71 3.86
CA MET A 49 13.09 -8.17 2.53
C MET A 49 14.14 -9.04 1.83
N VAL A 50 15.36 -9.12 2.38
CA VAL A 50 16.41 -10.00 1.86
C VAL A 50 16.05 -11.45 2.21
N ASP A 51 15.45 -12.15 1.24
CA ASP A 51 15.05 -13.56 1.37
C ASP A 51 15.74 -14.44 0.30
N PRO A 52 16.96 -14.94 0.57
CA PRO A 52 17.70 -15.77 -0.38
C PRO A 52 17.02 -17.11 -0.69
N GLU A 53 16.27 -17.66 0.27
CA GLU A 53 15.58 -18.94 0.11
C GLU A 53 14.20 -18.81 -0.53
N LYS A 54 13.66 -17.59 -0.63
CA LYS A 54 12.33 -17.27 -1.17
C LYS A 54 11.21 -18.00 -0.40
N LYS A 55 11.31 -18.03 0.92
CA LYS A 55 10.38 -18.73 1.82
C LYS A 55 9.88 -17.87 2.98
N ASP A 56 10.39 -16.64 3.13
CA ASP A 56 9.94 -15.77 4.21
C ASP A 56 8.47 -15.38 3.96
N PRO A 57 7.55 -15.75 4.86
CA PRO A 57 6.13 -15.52 4.66
C PRO A 57 5.77 -14.03 4.62
N ASP A 58 6.51 -13.16 5.34
CA ASP A 58 6.26 -11.73 5.33
C ASP A 58 6.71 -11.10 4.01
N VAL A 59 7.84 -11.55 3.46
CA VAL A 59 8.32 -11.10 2.15
C VAL A 59 7.38 -11.55 1.04
N ILE A 60 6.98 -12.82 1.05
CA ILE A 60 6.02 -13.39 0.09
C ILE A 60 4.69 -12.62 0.16
N LYS A 61 4.19 -12.35 1.37
CA LYS A 61 2.96 -11.59 1.57
C LYS A 61 3.06 -10.19 0.95
N TYR A 62 4.13 -9.45 1.23
CA TYR A 62 4.31 -8.10 0.70
C TYR A 62 4.42 -8.08 -0.84
N ILE A 63 5.13 -9.06 -1.43
CA ILE A 63 5.19 -9.23 -2.88
C ILE A 63 3.80 -9.46 -3.49
N HIS A 64 2.96 -10.28 -2.84
CA HIS A 64 1.58 -10.49 -3.32
C HIS A 64 0.72 -9.22 -3.22
N GLU A 65 0.89 -8.43 -2.16
CA GLU A 65 0.21 -7.14 -2.03
C GLU A 65 0.62 -6.17 -3.14
N GLU A 66 1.93 -6.08 -3.45
CA GLU A 66 2.46 -5.25 -4.53
C GLU A 66 2.02 -5.71 -5.93
N ASN A 67 1.98 -7.03 -6.15
CA ASN A 67 1.46 -7.60 -7.40
C ASN A 67 -0.03 -7.26 -7.59
N ALA A 68 -0.84 -7.39 -6.54
CA ALA A 68 -2.26 -7.06 -6.60
C ALA A 68 -2.49 -5.56 -6.88
N TYR A 69 -1.68 -4.69 -6.26
CA TYR A 69 -1.69 -3.26 -6.55
C TYR A 69 -1.32 -2.99 -8.02
N THR A 70 -0.25 -3.61 -8.50
CA THR A 70 0.22 -3.48 -9.89
C THR A 70 -0.85 -3.91 -10.89
N ASP A 71 -1.48 -5.06 -10.67
CA ASP A 71 -2.54 -5.59 -11.53
C ASP A 71 -3.73 -4.62 -11.61
N GLU A 72 -4.17 -4.06 -10.48
CA GLU A 72 -5.30 -3.12 -10.47
C GLU A 72 -4.94 -1.75 -11.08
N VAL A 73 -3.74 -1.21 -10.83
CA VAL A 73 -3.30 0.06 -11.44
C VAL A 73 -3.14 -0.09 -12.96
N LEU A 74 -2.54 -1.19 -13.42
CA LEU A 74 -2.21 -1.39 -14.83
C LEU A 74 -3.35 -2.00 -15.65
N LYS A 75 -4.46 -2.38 -15.02
CA LYS A 75 -5.65 -2.97 -15.67
C LYS A 75 -6.17 -2.21 -16.90
N HIS A 76 -6.03 -0.90 -16.92
CA HIS A 76 -6.46 -0.06 -18.05
C HIS A 76 -5.54 -0.18 -19.28
N LEU A 77 -4.35 -0.77 -19.13
CA LEU A 77 -3.36 -0.98 -20.20
C LEU A 77 -3.38 -2.39 -20.77
N GLU A 78 -4.25 -3.29 -20.28
CA GLU A 78 -4.38 -4.66 -20.80
C GLU A 78 -4.46 -4.74 -22.34
N PRO A 79 -5.24 -3.87 -23.05
CA PRO A 79 -5.31 -3.94 -24.51
C PRO A 79 -3.98 -3.67 -25.23
N LEU A 80 -3.02 -3.01 -24.56
CA LEU A 80 -1.69 -2.74 -25.11
C LEU A 80 -0.67 -3.84 -24.78
N ARG A 81 -0.92 -4.65 -23.76
CA ARG A 81 0.01 -5.68 -23.27
C ARG A 81 -0.05 -6.98 -24.09
N GLU A 82 -1.22 -7.29 -24.66
CA GLU A 82 -1.48 -8.56 -25.36
C GLU A 82 -1.16 -8.52 -26.87
N LYS A 83 -0.51 -7.46 -27.36
CA LYS A 83 -0.20 -7.25 -28.78
C LYS A 83 1.25 -7.57 -29.13
#